data_AF-A0A8T3RCQ7-F1
#
_entry.id   AF-A0A8T3RCQ7-F1
#
_cell.length_a   1.000
_cell.length_b   1.000
_cell.length_c   1.000
_cell.angle_alpha   90.00
_cell.angle_beta   90.00
_cell.angle_gamma   90.00
#
_symmetry.space_group_name_H-M   'P 1'
#
loop_
_entity.id
_entity.type
_entity.pdbx_description
1 polymer ?
#
loop_
_entity_poly.entity_id
_entity_poly.type
_entity_poly.pdbx_seq_one_letter_code
_entity_poly.pdbx_strand_id
1 'polypeptide(L)'
;MTRRGLGRGRLLVGLGAIITLSSMLLDWFKVGGDVTSITPISGNGFEGTGILVFIMAVALLAVLVLPYASRYGRSSWDRATTYLLLAALGVAGFVMRILQLAGENIIGAPDRAPGLYVAGAGLLVVAWGIAEMLGERPAAM
;
A
#
# COMPACT_ATOMS: atom_id res chain seq x y z
N MET A 1 31.34 -8.02 -9.86
CA MET A 1 29.86 -8.09 -9.83
C MET A 1 29.33 -6.72 -9.45
N THR A 2 29.04 -5.88 -10.45
CA THR A 2 28.54 -4.52 -10.22
C THR A 2 27.05 -4.63 -9.90
N ARG A 3 26.67 -4.47 -8.63
CA ARG A 3 25.26 -4.38 -8.25
C ARG A 3 24.69 -3.16 -8.95
N ARG A 4 23.82 -3.34 -9.96
CA ARG A 4 22.96 -2.25 -10.43
C ARG A 4 22.10 -1.86 -9.23
N GLY A 5 22.37 -0.70 -8.64
CA GLY A 5 21.58 -0.19 -7.52
C GLY A 5 20.11 -0.13 -7.93
N LEU A 6 19.20 -0.49 -7.02
CA LEU A 6 17.80 -0.17 -7.22
C LEU A 6 17.68 1.34 -7.39
N GLY A 7 17.03 1.78 -8.48
CA GLY A 7 16.66 3.19 -8.64
C GLY A 7 15.86 3.66 -7.42
N ARG A 8 16.06 4.92 -7.02
CA ARG A 8 15.52 5.46 -5.76
C ARG A 8 14.00 5.29 -5.68
N GLY A 9 13.30 5.48 -6.79
CA GLY A 9 11.85 5.26 -6.88
C GLY A 9 11.42 3.81 -6.56
N ARG A 10 12.19 2.80 -6.97
CA ARG A 10 11.88 1.38 -6.67
C ARG A 10 12.05 1.05 -5.19
N LEU A 11 13.06 1.63 -4.54
CA LEU A 11 13.25 1.48 -3.10
C LEU A 11 12.07 2.08 -2.33
N LEU A 12 11.61 3.27 -2.74
CA LEU A 12 10.46 3.92 -2.13
C LEU A 12 9.17 3.11 -2.31
N VAL A 13 8.92 2.58 -3.52
CA VAL A 13 7.77 1.69 -3.75
C VAL A 13 7.83 0.45 -2.86
N GLY A 14 9.00 -0.20 -2.75
CA GLY A 14 9.19 -1.35 -1.87
C GLY A 14 8.94 -1.01 -0.40
N LEU A 15 9.48 0.11 0.07
CA LEU A 15 9.33 0.56 1.46
C LEU A 15 7.86 0.91 1.77
N GLY A 16 7.19 1.63 0.87
CA GLY A 16 5.76 1.94 0.98
C GLY A 16 4.87 0.70 0.97
N ALA A 17 5.20 -0.30 0.15
CA ALA A 17 4.50 -1.58 0.14
C ALA A 17 4.66 -2.35 1.47
N ILE A 18 5.87 -2.33 2.07
CA ILE A 18 6.10 -2.95 3.39
C ILE A 18 5.30 -2.22 4.48
N ILE A 19 5.33 -0.89 4.51
CA ILE A 19 4.53 -0.10 5.48
C ILE A 19 3.04 -0.45 5.35
N THR A 20 2.55 -0.52 4.11
CA THR A 20 1.16 -0.85 3.81
C THR A 20 0.82 -2.28 4.25
N LEU A 21 1.73 -3.26 4.08
CA LEU A 21 1.49 -4.62 4.58
C LEU A 21 1.45 -4.68 6.10
N SER A 22 2.38 -3.98 6.77
CA SER A 22 2.36 -3.90 8.24
C SER A 22 1.07 -3.30 8.76
N SER A 23 0.49 -2.33 8.03
CA SER A 23 -0.77 -1.68 8.39
C SER A 23 -1.98 -2.62 8.35
N MET A 24 -1.91 -3.74 7.62
CA MET A 24 -3.00 -4.72 7.54
C MET A 24 -3.17 -5.51 8.84
N LEU A 25 -2.10 -5.63 9.63
CA LEU A 25 -2.11 -6.32 10.93
C LEU A 25 -2.66 -5.44 12.06
N LEU A 26 -2.73 -4.12 11.83
CA LEU A 26 -3.26 -3.15 12.78
C LEU A 26 -4.78 -3.02 12.63
N ASP A 27 -5.44 -2.57 13.70
CA ASP A 27 -6.86 -2.25 13.67
C ASP A 27 -7.10 -1.07 12.72
N TRP A 28 -7.97 -1.27 11.74
CA TRP A 28 -8.44 -0.24 10.81
C TRP A 28 -9.64 0.51 11.36
N PHE A 29 -10.38 -0.14 12.26
CA PHE A 29 -11.38 0.49 13.07
C PHE A 29 -11.53 -0.27 14.38
N LYS A 30 -11.95 0.46 15.41
CA LYS A 30 -12.30 -0.08 16.71
C LYS A 30 -13.46 0.71 17.28
N VAL A 31 -14.53 0.01 17.62
CA VAL A 31 -15.76 0.57 18.21
C VAL A 31 -15.99 -0.08 19.57
N GLY A 32 -16.25 0.73 20.59
CA GLY A 32 -16.41 0.27 21.96
C GLY A 32 -15.09 0.02 22.69
N GLY A 33 -15.17 -0.49 23.92
CA GLY A 33 -14.01 -0.71 24.79
C GLY A 33 -13.62 0.47 25.69
N ASP A 34 -14.43 1.54 25.78
CA ASP A 34 -14.28 2.57 26.82
C ASP A 34 -14.78 2.07 28.20
N VAL A 35 -14.36 2.77 29.26
CA VAL A 35 -14.38 2.45 30.71
C VAL A 35 -15.70 1.84 31.26
N THR A 36 -16.82 1.88 30.53
CA THR A 36 -18.15 1.46 30.95
C THR A 36 -18.75 0.28 30.14
N SER A 37 -17.93 -0.67 29.70
CA SER A 37 -18.33 -2.04 29.29
C SER A 37 -19.22 -2.21 28.04
N ILE A 38 -18.64 -2.00 26.86
CA ILE A 38 -19.06 -2.68 25.63
C ILE A 38 -17.86 -3.47 25.12
N THR A 39 -18.03 -4.76 24.81
CA THR A 39 -16.98 -5.59 24.19
C THR A 39 -16.47 -4.89 22.93
N PRO A 40 -15.18 -4.56 22.83
CA PRO A 40 -14.66 -3.85 21.67
C PRO A 40 -14.81 -4.72 20.44
N ILE A 41 -15.43 -4.15 19.40
CA ILE A 41 -15.46 -4.73 18.05
C ILE A 41 -14.37 -4.02 17.27
N SER A 42 -13.39 -4.76 16.81
CA SER A 42 -12.34 -4.26 15.93
C SER A 42 -12.27 -5.09 14.66
N GLY A 43 -11.78 -4.45 13.61
CA GLY A 43 -11.50 -5.11 12.34
C GLY A 43 -10.28 -4.52 11.68
N ASN A 44 -9.68 -5.30 10.79
CA ASN A 44 -8.38 -5.00 10.18
C ASN A 44 -8.50 -4.76 8.67
N GLY A 45 -7.35 -4.61 8.02
CA GLY A 45 -7.28 -4.34 6.58
C GLY A 45 -7.72 -5.50 5.68
N PHE A 46 -7.97 -6.69 6.21
CA PHE A 46 -8.44 -7.84 5.43
C PHE A 46 -9.96 -7.86 5.22
N GLU A 47 -10.69 -7.00 5.92
CA GLU A 47 -12.14 -6.95 5.84
C GLU A 47 -12.65 -6.07 4.68
N GLY A 48 -13.72 -6.53 4.05
CA GLY A 48 -14.41 -5.80 2.98
C GLY A 48 -13.49 -5.48 1.80
N THR A 49 -13.44 -4.21 1.42
CA THR A 49 -12.61 -3.73 0.29
C THR A 49 -11.15 -3.50 0.65
N GLY A 50 -10.76 -3.61 1.93
CA GLY A 50 -9.38 -3.47 2.38
C GLY A 50 -8.43 -4.51 1.77
N ILE A 51 -8.95 -5.69 1.44
CA ILE A 51 -8.18 -6.77 0.79
C ILE A 51 -7.49 -6.33 -0.51
N LEU A 52 -8.06 -5.37 -1.24
CA LEU A 52 -7.47 -4.82 -2.46
C LEU A 52 -6.15 -4.09 -2.18
N VAL A 53 -6.04 -3.45 -1.02
CA VAL A 53 -4.82 -2.78 -0.57
C VAL A 53 -3.74 -3.80 -0.25
N PHE A 54 -4.11 -4.92 0.39
CA PHE A 54 -3.20 -6.05 0.60
C PHE A 54 -2.72 -6.67 -0.71
N ILE A 55 -3.64 -6.98 -1.64
CA ILE A 55 -3.32 -7.55 -2.96
C ILE A 55 -2.36 -6.62 -3.71
N MET A 56 -2.62 -5.32 -3.70
CA MET A 56 -1.74 -4.32 -4.29
C MET A 56 -0.35 -4.35 -3.66
N ALA A 57 -0.24 -4.35 -2.34
CA ALA A 57 1.06 -4.30 -1.66
C ALA A 57 1.90 -5.57 -1.92
N VAL A 58 1.26 -6.75 -1.90
CA VAL A 58 1.91 -8.02 -2.28
C VAL A 58 2.32 -7.99 -3.76
N ALA A 59 1.45 -7.53 -4.65
CA ALA A 59 1.75 -7.46 -6.08
C ALA A 59 2.91 -6.50 -6.37
N LEU A 60 3.00 -5.36 -5.69
CA LEU A 60 4.13 -4.44 -5.83
C LEU A 60 5.45 -5.10 -5.43
N LEU A 61 5.48 -5.80 -4.30
CA LEU A 61 6.66 -6.54 -3.88
C LEU A 61 7.01 -7.67 -4.85
N ALA A 62 6.00 -8.38 -5.36
CA ALA A 62 6.21 -9.45 -6.33
C ALA A 62 6.83 -8.90 -7.62
N VAL A 63 6.30 -7.80 -8.17
CA VAL A 63 6.85 -7.13 -9.36
C VAL A 63 8.27 -6.62 -9.09
N LEU A 64 8.54 -6.09 -7.89
CA LEU A 64 9.86 -5.61 -7.48
C LEU A 64 10.91 -6.73 -7.44
N VAL A 65 10.54 -7.92 -6.95
CA VAL A 65 11.43 -9.08 -6.81
C VAL A 65 11.59 -9.84 -8.14
N LEU A 66 10.62 -9.74 -9.04
CA LEU A 66 10.56 -10.49 -10.29
C LEU A 66 11.83 -10.42 -11.16
N PRO A 67 12.51 -9.26 -11.35
CA PRO A 67 13.75 -9.18 -12.12
C PRO A 67 14.91 -9.94 -11.48
N TYR A 68 14.92 -10.07 -10.15
CA TYR A 68 15.95 -10.82 -9.42
C TYR A 68 15.74 -12.33 -9.49
N ALA A 69 14.49 -12.76 -9.65
CA ALA A 69 14.15 -14.17 -9.88
C ALA A 69 14.33 -14.59 -11.35
N SER A 70 14.39 -13.65 -12.30
CA SER A 70 14.49 -13.95 -13.73
C SER A 70 15.94 -14.15 -14.18
N ARG A 71 16.18 -15.21 -14.97
CA ARG A 71 17.51 -15.56 -15.50
C ARG A 71 18.16 -14.45 -16.33
N TYR A 72 17.34 -13.55 -16.88
CA TYR A 72 17.78 -12.48 -17.78
C TYR A 72 17.85 -11.09 -17.10
N GLY A 73 17.52 -10.99 -15.80
CA GLY A 73 17.61 -9.74 -15.04
C GLY A 73 16.66 -8.63 -15.54
N ARG A 74 15.65 -9.01 -16.33
CA ARG A 74 14.64 -8.12 -16.92
C ARG A 74 13.28 -8.80 -16.87
N SER A 75 12.24 -8.05 -16.53
CA SER A 75 10.86 -8.49 -16.63
C SER A 75 10.07 -7.49 -17.45
N SER A 76 9.21 -7.96 -18.35
CA SER A 76 8.30 -7.11 -19.13
C SER A 76 7.35 -6.31 -18.24
N TRP A 77 7.09 -6.80 -17.03
CA TRP A 77 6.23 -6.20 -16.02
C TRP A 77 6.91 -5.09 -15.20
N ASP A 78 8.24 -4.95 -15.28
CA ASP A 78 9.01 -3.96 -14.53
C ASP A 78 8.99 -2.57 -15.21
N ARG A 79 7.78 -2.06 -15.45
CA ARG A 79 7.51 -0.76 -16.07
C ARG A 79 6.76 0.11 -15.10
N ALA A 80 7.04 1.42 -15.09
CA ALA A 80 6.33 2.40 -14.24
C ALA A 80 4.79 2.29 -14.37
N THR A 81 4.29 1.96 -15.56
CA THR A 81 2.86 1.74 -15.81
C THR A 81 2.26 0.61 -14.98
N THR A 82 3.01 -0.49 -14.77
CA THR A 82 2.54 -1.62 -13.94
C THR A 82 2.40 -1.19 -12.49
N TYR A 83 3.41 -0.50 -11.95
CA TYR A 83 3.37 0.02 -10.59
C TYR A 83 2.22 1.03 -10.41
N LEU A 84 1.97 1.88 -11.41
CA LEU A 84 0.86 2.83 -11.42
C LEU A 84 -0.50 2.13 -11.40
N LEU A 85 -0.71 1.12 -12.25
CA LEU A 85 -1.96 0.35 -12.28
C LEU A 85 -2.21 -0.37 -10.96
N LEU A 86 -1.19 -0.98 -10.37
CA LEU A 86 -1.30 -1.62 -9.06
C LEU A 86 -1.62 -0.60 -7.97
N ALA A 87 -0.91 0.53 -7.93
CA ALA A 87 -1.18 1.59 -6.97
C ALA A 87 -2.60 2.15 -7.13
N ALA A 88 -3.08 2.38 -8.35
CA ALA A 88 -4.44 2.83 -8.61
C ALA A 88 -5.49 1.84 -8.07
N LEU A 89 -5.26 0.53 -8.24
CA LEU A 89 -6.12 -0.51 -7.66
C LEU A 89 -6.14 -0.46 -6.14
N GLY A 90 -4.98 -0.33 -5.50
CA GLY A 90 -4.87 -0.23 -4.04
C GLY A 90 -5.49 1.06 -3.49
N VAL A 91 -5.28 2.20 -4.15
CA VAL A 91 -5.90 3.48 -3.78
C VAL A 91 -7.41 3.40 -3.92
N ALA A 92 -7.94 2.81 -5.00
CA ALA A 92 -9.38 2.62 -5.17
C ALA A 92 -9.97 1.75 -4.05
N GLY A 93 -9.31 0.64 -3.71
CA GLY A 93 -9.72 -0.22 -2.59
C GLY A 93 -9.70 0.51 -1.25
N PHE A 94 -8.66 1.31 -0.99
CA PHE A 94 -8.54 2.11 0.21
C PHE A 94 -9.64 3.16 0.33
N VAL A 95 -9.91 3.91 -0.75
CA VAL A 95 -10.98 4.92 -0.79
C VAL A 95 -12.35 4.26 -0.60
N MET A 96 -12.62 3.13 -1.26
CA MET A 96 -13.86 2.38 -1.05
C MET A 96 -14.01 1.94 0.40
N ARG A 97 -12.93 1.50 1.05
CA ARG A 97 -12.97 1.10 2.47
C ARG A 97 -13.25 2.29 3.37
N ILE A 98 -12.65 3.45 3.11
CA ILE A 98 -12.96 4.70 3.83
C ILE A 98 -14.45 5.03 3.68
N LEU A 99 -15.00 4.96 2.46
CA LEU A 99 -16.42 5.24 2.22
C LEU A 99 -17.35 4.25 2.92
N GLN A 100 -16.99 2.96 2.98
CA GLN A 100 -17.73 1.96 3.75
C GLN A 100 -17.75 2.31 5.25
N LEU A 101 -16.58 2.59 5.83
CA LEU A 101 -16.47 2.97 7.24
C LEU A 101 -17.18 4.31 7.54
N ALA A 102 -17.16 5.26 6.60
CA ALA A 102 -17.90 6.51 6.69
C ALA A 102 -19.42 6.25 6.71
N GLY A 103 -19.91 5.38 5.81
CA GLY A 103 -21.33 5.01 5.74
C GLY A 103 -21.82 4.31 7.01
N GLU A 104 -20.95 3.57 7.68
CA GLU A 104 -21.25 2.90 8.95
C GLU A 104 -21.06 3.83 10.17
N ASN A 105 -20.55 5.06 9.99
CA ASN A 105 -20.15 6.00 11.06
C ASN A 105 -19.09 5.44 12.03
N ILE A 106 -18.19 4.61 11.52
CA ILE A 106 -17.17 3.88 12.29
C ILE A 106 -15.75 4.47 12.08
N ILE A 107 -15.63 5.60 11.38
CA ILE A 107 -14.33 6.27 11.22
C ILE A 107 -13.82 6.75 12.58
N GLY A 108 -12.77 6.08 13.05
CA GLY A 108 -12.06 6.42 14.28
C GLY A 108 -10.99 7.48 14.06
N ALA A 109 -10.71 8.23 15.13
CA ALA A 109 -9.48 9.01 15.23
C ALA A 109 -8.25 8.07 15.21
N PRO A 110 -7.01 8.60 15.03
CA PRO A 110 -5.80 7.78 14.88
C PRO A 110 -5.52 6.80 16.02
N ASP A 111 -6.05 7.08 17.20
CA ASP A 111 -6.03 6.22 18.39
C ASP A 111 -6.93 4.98 18.25
N ARG A 112 -8.01 5.07 17.47
CA ARG A 112 -9.01 3.99 17.25
C ARG A 112 -8.87 3.28 15.91
N ALA A 113 -8.07 3.82 15.00
CA ALA A 113 -7.89 3.29 13.63
C ALA A 113 -6.44 3.38 13.13
N PRO A 114 -5.42 3.01 13.92
CA PRO A 114 -4.02 3.25 13.57
C PRO A 114 -3.62 2.60 12.23
N GLY A 115 -4.16 1.42 11.91
CA GLY A 115 -3.87 0.71 10.67
C GLY A 115 -4.33 1.47 9.42
N LEU A 116 -5.41 2.23 9.51
CA LEU A 116 -5.94 3.01 8.39
C LEU A 116 -5.03 4.19 8.04
N TYR A 117 -4.50 4.89 9.05
CA TYR A 117 -3.56 6.00 8.83
C TYR A 117 -2.18 5.50 8.38
N VAL A 118 -1.69 4.38 8.94
CA VAL A 118 -0.43 3.76 8.48
C VAL A 118 -0.57 3.26 7.04
N ALA A 119 -1.73 2.71 6.65
CA ALA A 119 -2.01 2.35 5.26
C ALA A 119 -1.96 3.57 4.33
N GLY A 120 -2.61 4.67 4.74
CA GLY A 120 -2.58 5.93 4.00
C GLY A 120 -1.15 6.47 3.82
N ALA A 121 -0.33 6.44 4.89
CA ALA A 121 1.07 6.82 4.81
C ALA A 121 1.86 5.91 3.85
N GLY A 122 1.67 4.59 3.92
CA GLY A 122 2.28 3.63 3.00
C GLY A 122 1.92 3.89 1.53
N LEU A 123 0.64 4.17 1.25
CA LEU A 123 0.17 4.55 -0.09
C LEU A 123 0.81 5.84 -0.59
N LEU A 124 0.98 6.85 0.27
CA LEU A 124 1.67 8.09 -0.09
C LEU A 124 3.14 7.85 -0.45
N VAL A 125 3.82 6.98 0.29
CA VAL A 125 5.22 6.59 -0.02
C VAL A 125 5.30 5.83 -1.36
N VAL A 126 4.35 4.93 -1.63
CA VAL A 126 4.25 4.25 -2.93
C VAL A 126 4.00 5.27 -4.06
N ALA A 127 3.06 6.20 -3.87
CA ALA A 127 2.76 7.23 -4.86
C ALA A 127 3.98 8.12 -5.14
N TRP A 128 4.73 8.48 -4.10
CA TRP A 128 5.99 9.22 -4.23
C TRP A 128 7.04 8.43 -5.01
N GLY A 129 7.21 7.14 -4.69
CA GLY A 129 8.12 6.27 -5.43
C GLY A 129 7.77 6.15 -6.91
N ILE A 130 6.47 6.06 -7.24
CA ILE A 130 6.00 6.05 -8.64
C ILE A 130 6.25 7.39 -9.32
N ALA A 131 6.05 8.51 -8.63
CA ALA A 131 6.34 9.84 -9.17
C ALA A 131 7.82 9.99 -9.53
N GLU A 132 8.74 9.51 -8.68
CA GLU A 132 10.18 9.47 -9.00
C GLU A 132 10.45 8.62 -10.24
N MET A 133 9.85 7.43 -10.35
CA MET A 133 10.02 6.55 -11.53
C MET A 133 9.50 7.17 -12.83
N LEU A 134 8.48 8.04 -12.77
CA LEU A 134 7.96 8.77 -13.93
C LEU A 134 8.84 9.99 -14.28
N GLY A 135 9.43 10.63 -13.27
CA GLY A 135 10.36 11.75 -13.44
C GLY A 135 11.71 11.36 -14.03
N GLU A 136 12.15 10.11 -13.85
CA GLU A 136 13.38 9.55 -14.46
C GLU A 136 13.29 9.36 -16.00
N ARG A 137 12.18 9.78 -16.64
CA ARG A 137 12.08 9.76 -18.11
C ARG A 137 13.22 10.58 -18.73
N PRO A 138 13.98 10.02 -19.69
CA PRO A 138 15.12 10.71 -20.29
C PRO A 138 14.64 12.01 -20.92
N ALA A 139 15.39 13.10 -20.66
CA ALA A 139 15.31 14.32 -21.44
C ALA A 139 15.26 13.93 -22.93
N ALA A 140 14.26 14.44 -23.62
CA ALA A 140 13.99 14.08 -25.00
C ALA A 140 15.22 14.31 -25.90
N MET A 141 15.48 13.28 -26.72
CA MET A 141 16.21 13.27 -28.01
C MET A 141 17.64 13.79 -28.06
#